data_AF-A0A164T713-F1
#
_entry.id   AF-A0A164T713-F1
#
_cell.length_a   1.000
_cell.length_b   1.000
_cell.length_c   1.000
_cell.angle_alpha   90.00
_cell.angle_beta   90.00
_cell.angle_gamma   90.00
#
_symmetry.space_group_name_H-M   'P 1'
#
loop_
_entity.id
_entity.type
_entity.pdbx_description
1 polymer ?
#
loop_
_entity_poly.entity_id
_entity_poly.type
_entity_poly.pdbx_seq_one_letter_code
_entity_poly.pdbx_strand_id
1 'polypeptide(L)'
;MSGGGVGGYNSIPSGRIIAADEDVNDMEVKAAEEIEELIAKKETKDQVTSLSLTWSVTCPLLTQPLQRMCSSFMALFLLFLLLIIYHIKQKLKMSERDYSELETNHQFSVLSVPRIHLDVEGIPTVTSDEQVKVESTIEHLLENFLENHELDSTLPLLSRLQIVDFVKHGLSRLSTSYECLDASRTWVCYWNLHSLELLEASIPDETKEAVISFLNLCQSPTGGFGGGPFQYSHLAPTYAAVNALVILQSDVAYKIIDRPNLYHFLMSCRNEDGAFALHVGGEVDVRGTYCAVVVAKLTGIADQKLFSGTSEWILKCQTYEGGFAGTPNQEAHGGYTFCALAALTLLGQESKCNIRCLLRWASNRQMKFEGGFQGRTNKLVDGCYSFWQGALFPLLHFHLAKSDQYSEALDVERWLFNQEALQEYLLVCCQHPFGGLLDKPGRPRDFYHTCYGLSGLSIAQHVNGVVSGRTSVVGSPNNELALTHPVYNLGVNAVMRALNYFNSKPLRT
;
A
#
# COMPACT_ATOMS: atom_id res chain seq x y z
N MET A 1 -47.42 -30.52 23.57
CA MET A 1 -47.21 -31.87 24.11
C MET A 1 -46.22 -31.77 25.26
N SER A 2 -46.57 -32.43 26.35
CA SER A 2 -46.01 -32.43 27.70
C SER A 2 -44.82 -33.39 27.89
N GLY A 3 -44.01 -33.11 28.92
CA GLY A 3 -43.06 -34.03 29.61
C GLY A 3 -41.61 -33.85 29.16
N GLY A 4 -40.60 -33.51 29.97
CA GLY A 4 -40.26 -33.90 31.37
C GLY A 4 -39.18 -34.99 31.31
N GLY A 5 -38.05 -35.04 32.03
CA GLY A 5 -37.34 -34.23 33.02
C GLY A 5 -36.14 -35.03 33.58
N VAL A 6 -35.25 -34.36 34.36
CA VAL A 6 -34.38 -34.87 35.46
C VAL A 6 -33.11 -35.70 35.05
N GLY A 7 -31.90 -35.59 35.64
CA GLY A 7 -31.47 -35.00 36.92
C GLY A 7 -29.93 -34.77 37.11
N GLY A 8 -29.58 -34.30 38.33
CA GLY A 8 -28.25 -33.92 38.85
C GLY A 8 -27.30 -35.10 39.18
N TYR A 9 -26.07 -34.95 39.68
CA TYR A 9 -25.64 -34.29 40.94
C TYR A 9 -24.09 -34.30 41.10
N ASN A 10 -23.58 -33.45 42.02
CA ASN A 10 -22.42 -33.62 42.94
C ASN A 10 -21.03 -32.98 42.65
N SER A 11 -20.36 -32.69 43.78
CA SER A 11 -19.44 -31.56 44.06
C SER A 11 -18.32 -31.92 45.09
N ILE A 12 -17.21 -31.13 45.10
CA ILE A 12 -16.15 -30.82 46.14
C ILE A 12 -15.12 -31.95 46.59
N PRO A 13 -13.88 -31.71 47.18
CA PRO A 13 -13.18 -30.46 47.61
C PRO A 13 -11.61 -30.29 47.58
N SER A 14 -11.21 -29.06 48.00
CA SER A 14 -9.97 -28.32 48.38
C SER A 14 -8.61 -28.94 48.82
N GLY A 15 -7.51 -28.15 48.65
CA GLY A 15 -6.27 -28.19 49.47
C GLY A 15 -5.35 -26.93 49.33
N ARG A 16 -4.82 -26.38 50.45
CA ARG A 16 -3.92 -25.19 50.63
C ARG A 16 -2.45 -25.61 50.84
N ILE A 17 -1.43 -24.83 50.39
CA ILE A 17 -0.09 -24.70 51.02
C ILE A 17 0.55 -23.29 50.84
N ILE A 18 0.63 -22.54 51.95
CA ILE A 18 1.69 -21.74 52.62
C ILE A 18 2.78 -20.93 51.83
N ALA A 19 3.03 -19.72 52.33
CA ALA A 19 3.96 -18.65 51.94
C ALA A 19 5.42 -18.79 52.42
N ALA A 20 6.36 -18.24 51.66
CA ALA A 20 7.72 -17.87 52.07
C ALA A 20 8.29 -16.83 51.08
N ASP A 21 8.18 -15.52 51.37
CA ASP A 21 8.68 -14.47 50.45
C ASP A 21 9.16 -13.18 51.15
N GLU A 22 9.36 -13.16 52.47
CA GLU A 22 9.72 -11.91 53.19
C GLU A 22 11.19 -11.77 53.62
N ASP A 23 12.03 -12.81 53.56
CA ASP A 23 13.42 -12.73 54.07
C ASP A 23 14.52 -12.51 53.00
N VAL A 24 14.17 -12.49 51.71
CA VAL A 24 15.17 -12.33 50.61
C VAL A 24 15.41 -10.85 50.26
N ASN A 25 14.42 -9.98 50.47
CA ASN A 25 14.48 -8.57 50.07
C ASN A 25 15.46 -7.72 50.91
N ASP A 26 15.64 -8.04 52.20
CA ASP A 26 16.46 -7.21 53.11
C ASP A 26 17.97 -7.35 52.88
N MET A 27 18.43 -8.46 52.28
CA MET A 27 19.85 -8.65 51.94
C MET A 27 20.22 -7.99 50.61
N GLU A 28 19.31 -7.95 49.64
CA GLU A 28 19.56 -7.36 48.31
C GLU A 28 19.59 -5.83 48.38
N VAL A 29 18.78 -5.22 49.25
CA VAL A 29 18.74 -3.76 49.45
C VAL A 29 20.05 -3.25 50.08
N LYS A 30 20.59 -3.95 51.09
CA LYS A 30 21.87 -3.55 51.72
C LYS A 30 23.07 -3.66 50.78
N ALA A 31 23.09 -4.64 49.88
CA ALA A 31 24.15 -4.79 48.89
C ALA A 31 24.10 -3.68 47.82
N ALA A 32 22.90 -3.19 47.48
CA ALA A 32 22.72 -2.09 46.55
C ALA A 32 23.21 -0.74 47.13
N GLU A 33 22.96 -0.49 48.41
CA GLU A 33 23.38 0.74 49.09
C GLU A 33 24.91 0.86 49.21
N GLU A 34 25.63 -0.25 49.49
CA GLU A 34 27.11 -0.25 49.56
C GLU A 34 27.77 -0.03 48.17
N ILE A 35 27.12 -0.51 47.10
CA ILE A 35 27.62 -0.35 45.73
C ILE A 35 27.45 1.10 45.24
N GLU A 36 26.34 1.77 45.59
CA GLU A 36 26.14 3.18 45.27
C GLU A 36 27.17 4.08 45.99
N GLU A 37 27.53 3.76 47.23
CA GLU A 37 28.52 4.53 48.00
C GLU A 37 29.95 4.40 47.44
N LEU A 38 30.28 3.25 46.83
CA LEU A 38 31.57 3.01 46.16
C LEU A 38 31.66 3.71 44.80
N ILE A 39 30.57 3.78 44.05
CA ILE A 39 30.50 4.49 42.77
C ILE A 39 30.62 6.00 42.96
N ALA A 40 30.12 6.53 44.08
CA ALA A 40 30.19 7.96 44.42
C ALA A 40 31.62 8.48 44.69
N LYS A 41 32.56 7.61 45.10
CA LYS A 41 33.93 8.01 45.51
C LYS A 41 34.94 8.16 44.37
N LYS A 42 34.60 7.78 43.12
CA LYS A 42 35.36 8.12 41.90
C LYS A 42 36.87 7.77 41.93
N GLU A 43 37.24 6.60 42.44
CA GLU A 43 38.64 6.13 42.48
C GLU A 43 39.01 5.23 41.29
N THR A 44 40.26 5.35 40.84
CA THR A 44 40.80 4.81 39.58
C THR A 44 41.09 3.31 39.60
N LYS A 45 41.11 2.74 38.37
CA LYS A 45 41.21 1.33 37.94
C LYS A 45 42.25 0.41 38.62
N ASP A 46 43.18 0.94 39.43
CA ASP A 46 44.31 0.18 40.00
C ASP A 46 44.06 -0.36 41.42
N GLN A 47 42.86 -0.22 41.99
CA GLN A 47 42.46 -0.90 43.23
C GLN A 47 41.32 -1.92 43.09
N VAL A 48 40.71 -2.07 41.91
CA VAL A 48 39.69 -3.11 41.68
C VAL A 48 40.31 -4.52 41.72
N THR A 49 41.63 -4.64 41.57
CA THR A 49 42.37 -5.90 41.70
C THR A 49 42.57 -6.35 43.15
N SER A 50 42.26 -5.54 44.17
CA SER A 50 42.35 -5.98 45.58
C SER A 50 41.04 -6.49 46.17
N LEU A 51 39.93 -6.44 45.44
CA LEU A 51 38.62 -6.97 45.90
C LEU A 51 38.30 -8.37 45.38
N SER A 52 39.22 -9.04 44.67
CA SER A 52 39.04 -10.45 44.27
C SER A 52 39.40 -11.46 45.38
N LEU A 53 39.54 -11.03 46.64
CA LEU A 53 40.07 -11.86 47.73
C LEU A 53 39.17 -12.04 48.96
N THR A 54 37.89 -11.67 48.90
CA THR A 54 36.93 -11.93 49.99
C THR A 54 35.58 -12.48 49.54
N TRP A 55 35.55 -13.28 48.47
CA TRP A 55 34.41 -14.17 48.15
C TRP A 55 34.89 -15.60 47.93
N SER A 56 35.41 -16.19 49.00
CA SER A 56 35.50 -17.64 49.16
C SER A 56 34.90 -17.96 50.52
N VAL A 57 34.02 -18.98 50.60
CA VAL A 57 33.11 -19.38 51.70
C VAL A 57 31.68 -18.95 51.32
N THR A 58 30.72 -19.79 50.92
CA THR A 58 30.47 -21.23 51.06
C THR A 58 29.52 -21.72 49.96
N CYS A 59 29.91 -22.72 49.15
CA CYS A 59 28.98 -23.63 48.48
C CYS A 59 29.71 -24.94 48.16
N PRO A 60 29.52 -26.05 48.91
CA PRO A 60 30.40 -27.23 48.83
C PRO A 60 30.15 -28.21 47.67
N LEU A 61 29.49 -27.82 46.57
CA LEU A 61 29.06 -28.79 45.55
C LEU A 61 29.37 -28.45 44.08
N LEU A 62 30.32 -27.54 43.81
CA LEU A 62 30.79 -27.28 42.44
C LEU A 62 32.32 -27.28 42.37
N THR A 63 32.88 -27.97 41.38
CA THR A 63 34.33 -28.01 41.13
C THR A 63 34.85 -26.65 40.64
N GLN A 64 36.07 -26.28 41.03
CA GLN A 64 36.71 -24.97 40.76
C GLN A 64 36.61 -24.45 39.29
N PRO A 65 36.59 -25.28 38.23
CA PRO A 65 36.41 -24.78 36.87
C PRO A 65 35.03 -24.18 36.59
N LEU A 66 33.95 -24.74 37.17
CA LEU A 66 32.57 -24.27 36.93
C LEU A 66 32.27 -22.96 37.66
N GLN A 67 32.85 -22.72 38.83
CA GLN A 67 32.70 -21.45 39.55
C GLN A 67 33.34 -20.27 38.81
N ARG A 68 34.49 -20.48 38.15
CA ARG A 68 35.15 -19.46 37.31
C ARG A 68 34.40 -19.17 36.02
N MET A 69 33.69 -20.17 35.49
CA MET A 69 32.89 -20.04 34.27
C MET A 69 31.58 -19.29 34.53
N CYS A 70 30.88 -19.58 35.64
CA CYS A 70 29.64 -18.87 36.02
C CYS A 70 29.90 -17.40 36.42
N SER A 71 30.99 -17.11 37.13
CA SER A 71 31.38 -15.74 37.49
C SER A 71 31.78 -14.90 36.27
N SER A 72 32.45 -15.51 35.29
CA SER A 72 32.78 -14.84 34.02
C SER A 72 31.54 -14.58 33.16
N PHE A 73 30.59 -15.51 33.10
CA PHE A 73 29.32 -15.33 32.38
C PHE A 73 28.43 -14.25 33.01
N MET A 74 28.35 -14.22 34.35
CA MET A 74 27.54 -13.22 35.04
C MET A 74 28.15 -11.81 34.95
N ALA A 75 29.49 -11.70 34.99
CA ALA A 75 30.19 -10.43 34.74
C ALA A 75 29.99 -9.93 33.30
N LEU A 76 30.01 -10.82 32.31
CA LEU A 76 29.69 -10.48 30.90
C LEU A 76 28.24 -10.06 30.71
N PHE A 77 27.29 -10.71 31.40
CA PHE A 77 25.87 -10.35 31.35
C PHE A 77 25.59 -8.98 32.01
N LEU A 78 26.20 -8.70 33.16
CA LEU A 78 26.11 -7.39 33.82
C LEU A 78 26.77 -6.28 32.99
N LEU A 79 27.92 -6.55 32.35
CA LEU A 79 28.56 -5.61 31.44
C LEU A 79 27.69 -5.30 30.22
N PHE A 80 26.98 -6.30 29.69
CA PHE A 80 26.03 -6.16 28.59
C PHE A 80 24.80 -5.34 29.00
N LEU A 81 24.24 -5.58 30.19
CA LEU A 81 23.14 -4.79 30.76
C LEU A 81 23.55 -3.34 31.03
N LEU A 82 24.76 -3.10 31.54
CA LEU A 82 25.31 -1.76 31.74
C LEU A 82 25.57 -1.03 30.41
N LEU A 83 25.97 -1.74 29.36
CA LEU A 83 26.11 -1.18 28.01
C LEU A 83 24.75 -0.81 27.40
N ILE A 84 23.72 -1.63 27.61
CA ILE A 84 22.34 -1.32 27.21
C ILE A 84 21.83 -0.09 27.97
N ILE A 85 22.01 -0.03 29.29
CA ILE A 85 21.61 1.12 30.12
C ILE A 85 22.41 2.38 29.72
N TYR A 86 23.70 2.24 29.40
CA TYR A 86 24.52 3.34 28.89
C TYR A 86 24.02 3.84 27.51
N HIS A 87 23.66 2.94 26.59
CA HIS A 87 23.08 3.31 25.30
C HIS A 87 21.68 3.94 25.44
N ILE A 88 20.86 3.46 26.37
CA ILE A 88 19.56 4.06 26.71
C ILE A 88 19.77 5.45 27.31
N LYS A 89 20.73 5.62 28.24
CA LYS A 89 21.08 6.94 28.80
C LYS A 89 21.73 7.88 27.77
N GLN A 90 22.43 7.38 26.75
CA GLN A 90 22.94 8.19 25.64
C GLN A 90 21.82 8.59 24.68
N LYS A 91 20.86 7.70 24.38
CA LYS A 91 19.64 8.06 23.63
C LYS A 91 18.77 9.06 24.38
N LEU A 92 18.66 8.94 25.70
CA LEU A 92 17.95 9.91 26.56
C LEU A 92 18.75 11.21 26.78
N LYS A 93 20.09 11.20 26.72
CA LYS A 93 20.92 12.43 26.72
C LYS A 93 21.00 13.13 25.36
N MET A 94 20.68 12.44 24.27
CA MET A 94 20.45 13.06 22.96
C MET A 94 19.11 13.78 22.88
N SER A 95 18.19 13.59 23.84
CA SER A 95 16.89 14.27 23.89
C SER A 95 16.86 15.52 24.77
N GLU A 96 18.00 16.04 25.25
CA GLU A 96 18.05 17.21 26.15
C GLU A 96 19.08 18.29 25.74
N ARG A 97 19.35 18.48 24.45
CA ARG A 97 20.10 19.67 23.99
C ARG A 97 19.37 20.45 22.90
N ASP A 98 19.05 21.68 23.28
CA ASP A 98 18.54 22.84 22.54
C ASP A 98 17.21 22.71 21.80
N TYR A 99 16.13 23.05 22.51
CA TYR A 99 14.95 23.72 21.94
C TYR A 99 14.41 24.71 22.97
N SER A 100 14.95 25.94 22.94
CA SER A 100 14.23 27.11 23.44
C SER A 100 14.17 28.11 22.29
N GLU A 101 12.95 28.47 21.90
CA GLU A 101 12.54 29.36 20.80
C GLU A 101 12.41 28.70 19.41
N LEU A 102 11.41 27.83 19.30
CA LEU A 102 10.60 27.66 18.09
C LEU A 102 9.14 27.61 18.54
N GLU A 103 8.41 28.70 18.31
CA GLU A 103 6.96 28.74 18.43
C GLU A 103 6.34 27.77 17.40
N THR A 104 6.01 26.55 17.81
CA THR A 104 4.99 25.72 17.16
C THR A 104 4.30 24.84 18.21
N ASN A 105 3.27 25.38 18.86
CA ASN A 105 2.25 24.55 19.50
C ASN A 105 1.47 23.88 18.38
N HIS A 106 1.73 22.62 17.98
CA HIS A 106 0.77 21.69 17.33
C HIS A 106 1.30 20.27 17.58
N GLN A 107 0.75 19.57 18.58
CA GLN A 107 1.04 18.15 18.82
C GLN A 107 -0.28 17.37 18.74
N PHE A 108 -0.61 16.83 17.57
CA PHE A 108 -1.74 15.92 17.39
C PHE A 108 -1.32 14.52 17.90
N SER A 109 -1.94 14.03 18.98
CA SER A 109 -1.40 12.91 19.78
C SER A 109 -1.63 11.51 19.20
N VAL A 110 -2.41 11.34 18.11
CA VAL A 110 -2.61 10.03 17.44
C VAL A 110 -2.69 10.14 15.91
N LEU A 111 -1.70 10.78 15.27
CA LEU A 111 -1.45 10.66 13.83
C LEU A 111 -0.03 10.11 13.62
N SER A 112 0.17 9.32 12.57
CA SER A 112 1.45 8.62 12.33
C SER A 112 2.62 9.57 12.01
N VAL A 113 2.36 10.79 11.56
CA VAL A 113 3.40 11.78 11.24
C VAL A 113 2.97 13.23 11.48
N PRO A 114 3.94 14.13 11.72
CA PRO A 114 3.70 15.57 11.72
C PRO A 114 3.14 16.04 10.37
N ARG A 115 2.06 16.82 10.41
CA ARG A 115 1.42 17.39 9.23
C ARG A 115 1.87 18.85 9.08
N ILE A 116 2.41 19.17 7.91
CA ILE A 116 3.07 20.46 7.66
C ILE A 116 2.25 21.24 6.63
N HIS A 117 1.69 22.38 7.05
CA HIS A 117 0.96 23.30 6.19
C HIS A 117 1.82 23.89 5.07
N LEU A 118 1.17 24.30 4.00
CA LEU A 118 1.79 25.14 2.98
C LEU A 118 2.24 26.48 3.58
N ASP A 119 3.52 26.80 3.45
CA ASP A 119 4.01 28.16 3.61
C ASP A 119 3.76 28.94 2.32
N VAL A 120 2.93 29.98 2.39
CA VAL A 120 2.62 30.86 1.25
C VAL A 120 3.71 31.90 0.99
N GLU A 121 4.71 32.00 1.87
CA GLU A 121 5.87 32.90 1.79
C GLU A 121 5.47 34.38 1.58
N GLY A 122 4.27 34.75 2.02
CA GLY A 122 3.70 36.09 1.81
C GLY A 122 3.29 36.40 0.36
N ILE A 123 3.29 35.43 -0.56
CA ILE A 123 2.97 35.61 -1.99
C ILE A 123 1.80 34.68 -2.39
N PRO A 124 0.55 35.07 -2.09
CA PRO A 124 -0.60 34.25 -2.45
C PRO A 124 -0.80 34.20 -3.97
N THR A 125 -1.22 33.04 -4.44
CA THR A 125 -1.59 32.73 -5.83
C THR A 125 -2.84 31.86 -5.83
N VAL A 126 -3.46 31.69 -7.00
CA VAL A 126 -4.58 30.75 -7.15
C VAL A 126 -4.21 29.35 -6.66
N THR A 127 -2.97 28.92 -6.87
CA THR A 127 -2.49 27.61 -6.40
C THR A 127 -2.45 27.54 -4.88
N SER A 128 -1.85 28.52 -4.20
CA SER A 128 -1.75 28.51 -2.74
C SER A 128 -3.12 28.68 -2.09
N ASP A 129 -3.98 29.52 -2.67
CA ASP A 129 -5.33 29.77 -2.13
C ASP A 129 -6.18 28.49 -2.17
N GLU A 130 -6.11 27.72 -3.26
CA GLU A 130 -6.83 26.45 -3.37
C GLU A 130 -6.22 25.37 -2.47
N GLN A 131 -4.89 25.35 -2.32
CA GLN A 131 -4.21 24.41 -1.41
C GLN A 131 -4.60 24.67 0.05
N VAL A 132 -4.56 25.93 0.50
CA VAL A 132 -4.95 26.33 1.86
C VAL A 132 -6.41 25.94 2.15
N LYS A 133 -7.34 26.14 1.21
CA LYS A 133 -8.74 25.72 1.38
C LYS A 133 -8.89 24.21 1.59
N VAL A 134 -8.10 23.41 0.86
CA VAL A 134 -8.11 21.96 1.00
C VAL A 134 -7.50 21.55 2.33
N GLU A 135 -6.38 22.14 2.73
CA GLU A 135 -5.74 21.89 4.03
C GLU A 135 -6.71 22.19 5.17
N SER A 136 -7.36 23.36 5.20
CA SER A 136 -8.34 23.69 6.24
C SER A 136 -9.53 22.73 6.30
N THR A 137 -10.00 22.23 5.15
CA THR A 137 -11.10 21.26 5.12
C THR A 137 -10.68 19.92 5.72
N ILE A 138 -9.46 19.46 5.39
CA ILE A 138 -8.92 18.19 5.88
C ILE A 138 -8.53 18.30 7.36
N GLU A 139 -7.96 19.43 7.77
CA GLU A 139 -7.65 19.72 9.17
C GLU A 139 -8.87 19.52 10.06
N HIS A 140 -10.00 20.12 9.70
CA HIS A 140 -11.23 19.98 10.47
C HIS A 140 -11.71 18.52 10.57
N LEU A 141 -11.53 17.72 9.52
CA LEU A 141 -11.88 16.29 9.57
C LEU A 141 -10.92 15.49 10.45
N LEU A 142 -9.64 15.83 10.43
CA LEU A 142 -8.62 15.19 11.27
C LEU A 142 -8.81 15.54 12.75
N GLU A 143 -9.12 16.79 13.08
CA GLU A 143 -9.48 17.22 14.44
C GLU A 143 -10.68 16.43 14.98
N ASN A 144 -11.78 16.39 14.21
CA ASN A 144 -12.95 15.59 14.56
C ASN A 144 -12.60 14.11 14.71
N PHE A 145 -11.74 13.55 13.84
CA PHE A 145 -11.29 12.18 13.94
C PHE A 145 -10.53 11.92 15.25
N LEU A 146 -9.62 12.81 15.63
CA LEU A 146 -8.81 12.66 16.84
C LEU A 146 -9.66 12.70 18.10
N GLU A 147 -10.62 13.63 18.19
CA GLU A 147 -11.58 13.69 19.30
C GLU A 147 -12.36 12.37 19.43
N ASN A 148 -12.78 11.78 18.31
CA ASN A 148 -13.47 10.49 18.31
C ASN A 148 -12.53 9.32 18.62
N HIS A 149 -11.26 9.37 18.19
CA HIS A 149 -10.28 8.33 18.43
C HIS A 149 -9.89 8.24 19.92
N GLU A 150 -9.89 9.37 20.65
CA GLU A 150 -9.73 9.37 22.11
C GLU A 150 -10.83 8.58 22.84
N LEU A 151 -12.02 8.50 22.22
CA LEU A 151 -13.17 7.75 22.74
C LEU A 151 -13.20 6.30 22.25
N ASP A 152 -12.74 6.05 21.02
CA ASP A 152 -12.68 4.73 20.39
C ASP A 152 -11.35 4.53 19.63
N SER A 153 -10.43 3.83 20.29
CA SER A 153 -9.10 3.53 19.75
C SER A 153 -9.13 2.57 18.55
N THR A 154 -10.28 2.02 18.15
CA THR A 154 -10.39 1.16 16.96
C THR A 154 -10.53 1.97 15.66
N LEU A 155 -10.80 3.28 15.77
CA LEU A 155 -10.81 4.20 14.64
C LEU A 155 -9.39 4.41 14.07
N PRO A 156 -9.25 4.69 12.75
CA PRO A 156 -10.33 4.81 11.78
C PRO A 156 -10.79 3.43 11.29
N LEU A 157 -12.04 3.36 10.80
CA LEU A 157 -12.65 2.14 10.28
C LEU A 157 -12.98 2.28 8.79
N LEU A 158 -12.68 1.24 8.02
CA LEU A 158 -13.16 1.09 6.66
C LEU A 158 -14.66 0.73 6.69
N SER A 159 -15.48 1.52 6.01
CA SER A 159 -16.94 1.31 5.87
C SER A 159 -17.26 0.16 4.90
N ARG A 160 -16.70 -1.02 5.16
CA ARG A 160 -16.65 -2.16 4.24
C ARG A 160 -18.03 -2.56 3.73
N LEU A 161 -19.01 -2.72 4.61
CA LEU A 161 -20.35 -3.18 4.23
C LEU A 161 -21.06 -2.16 3.32
N GLN A 162 -20.94 -0.88 3.63
CA GLN A 162 -21.51 0.21 2.83
C GLN A 162 -20.83 0.30 1.46
N ILE A 163 -19.50 0.15 1.41
CA ILE A 163 -18.76 0.15 0.14
C ILE A 163 -19.17 -1.07 -0.70
N VAL A 164 -19.25 -2.27 -0.12
CA VAL A 164 -19.72 -3.49 -0.82
C VAL A 164 -21.11 -3.28 -1.40
N ASP A 165 -22.05 -2.73 -0.62
CA ASP A 165 -23.41 -2.47 -1.10
C ASP A 165 -23.41 -1.48 -2.28
N PHE A 166 -22.67 -0.38 -2.17
CA PHE A 166 -22.53 0.63 -3.22
C PHE A 166 -22.00 0.02 -4.53
N VAL A 167 -20.92 -0.77 -4.47
CA VAL A 167 -20.32 -1.33 -5.70
C VAL A 167 -21.11 -2.50 -6.28
N LYS A 168 -21.84 -3.28 -5.45
CA LYS A 168 -22.78 -4.31 -5.93
C LYS A 168 -23.94 -3.68 -6.69
N HIS A 169 -24.49 -2.56 -6.21
CA HIS A 169 -25.50 -1.82 -6.95
C HIS A 169 -24.98 -1.40 -8.33
N GLY A 170 -23.73 -0.91 -8.41
CA GLY A 170 -23.07 -0.52 -9.66
C GLY A 170 -22.95 -1.61 -10.72
N LEU A 171 -22.97 -2.90 -10.34
CA LEU A 171 -22.97 -4.03 -11.28
C LEU A 171 -24.35 -4.37 -11.86
N SER A 172 -25.43 -3.81 -11.31
CA SER A 172 -26.80 -4.14 -11.71
C SER A 172 -27.52 -2.96 -12.37
N ARG A 173 -27.52 -1.79 -11.73
CA ARG A 173 -28.27 -0.61 -12.17
C ARG A 173 -27.50 0.66 -11.86
N LEU A 174 -27.58 1.62 -12.76
CA LEU A 174 -26.98 2.94 -12.63
C LEU A 174 -28.07 4.01 -12.77
N SER A 175 -27.92 5.11 -12.03
CA SER A 175 -28.74 6.30 -12.22
C SER A 175 -28.36 7.04 -13.51
N THR A 176 -29.25 7.93 -13.98
CA THR A 176 -29.02 8.77 -15.17
C THR A 176 -27.78 9.65 -15.06
N SER A 177 -27.29 9.94 -13.84
CA SER A 177 -26.01 10.63 -13.63
C SER A 177 -24.80 9.93 -14.26
N TYR A 178 -24.90 8.63 -14.55
CA TYR A 178 -23.85 7.84 -15.20
C TYR A 178 -23.95 7.81 -16.74
N GLU A 179 -24.87 8.58 -17.35
CA GLU A 179 -24.95 8.70 -18.82
C GLU A 179 -23.63 9.20 -19.43
N CYS A 180 -22.88 10.03 -18.71
CA CYS A 180 -21.54 10.46 -19.11
C CYS A 180 -20.52 9.32 -19.24
N LEU A 181 -20.82 8.14 -18.66
CA LEU A 181 -20.01 6.93 -18.71
C LEU A 181 -20.62 5.84 -19.61
N ASP A 182 -21.58 6.17 -20.49
CA ASP A 182 -22.15 5.18 -21.42
C ASP A 182 -21.09 4.59 -22.38
N ALA A 183 -20.05 5.37 -22.71
CA ALA A 183 -18.88 4.90 -23.44
C ALA A 183 -17.77 4.31 -22.55
N SER A 184 -18.09 3.96 -21.30
CA SER A 184 -17.15 3.43 -20.30
C SER A 184 -17.81 2.42 -19.36
N ARG A 185 -18.83 1.69 -19.82
CA ARG A 185 -19.54 0.69 -18.99
C ARG A 185 -18.66 -0.51 -18.65
N THR A 186 -17.73 -0.88 -19.52
CA THR A 186 -16.72 -1.91 -19.20
C THR A 186 -15.79 -1.48 -18.06
N TRP A 187 -15.49 -0.18 -17.93
CA TRP A 187 -14.81 0.39 -16.76
C TRP A 187 -15.63 0.26 -15.50
N VAL A 188 -16.95 0.52 -15.56
CA VAL A 188 -17.85 0.32 -14.43
C VAL A 188 -17.82 -1.15 -13.98
N CYS A 189 -17.78 -2.12 -14.90
CA CYS A 189 -17.59 -3.54 -14.54
C CYS A 189 -16.26 -3.76 -13.80
N TYR A 190 -15.14 -3.29 -14.36
CA TYR A 190 -13.81 -3.44 -13.75
C TYR A 190 -13.74 -2.81 -12.37
N TRP A 191 -14.12 -1.54 -12.23
CA TRP A 191 -14.00 -0.80 -10.97
C TRP A 191 -14.79 -1.45 -9.85
N ASN A 192 -16.02 -1.89 -10.13
CA ASN A 192 -16.86 -2.53 -9.12
C ASN A 192 -16.39 -3.97 -8.80
N LEU A 193 -16.02 -4.77 -9.81
CA LEU A 193 -15.50 -6.11 -9.57
C LEU A 193 -14.17 -6.09 -8.81
N HIS A 194 -13.26 -5.18 -9.16
CA HIS A 194 -11.97 -5.08 -8.49
C HIS A 194 -12.14 -4.56 -7.05
N SER A 195 -13.04 -3.61 -6.82
CA SER A 195 -13.40 -3.19 -5.46
C SER A 195 -13.92 -4.37 -4.63
N LEU A 196 -14.79 -5.21 -5.19
CA LEU A 196 -15.28 -6.42 -4.52
C LEU A 196 -14.17 -7.45 -4.27
N GLU A 197 -13.24 -7.61 -5.21
CA GLU A 197 -12.07 -8.47 -5.07
C GLU A 197 -11.19 -8.02 -3.89
N LEU A 198 -10.86 -6.73 -3.81
CA LEU A 198 -10.05 -6.17 -2.71
C LEU A 198 -10.75 -6.26 -1.34
N LEU A 199 -12.08 -6.16 -1.34
CA LEU A 199 -12.90 -6.28 -0.14
C LEU A 199 -13.17 -7.75 0.25
N GLU A 200 -12.70 -8.72 -0.54
CA GLU A 200 -12.98 -10.16 -0.42
C GLU A 200 -14.49 -10.48 -0.36
N ALA A 201 -15.28 -9.67 -1.06
CA ALA A 201 -16.73 -9.79 -1.06
C ALA A 201 -17.21 -10.78 -2.14
N SER A 202 -18.10 -11.68 -1.77
CA SER A 202 -18.66 -12.66 -2.69
C SER A 202 -19.56 -12.02 -3.75
N ILE A 203 -19.44 -12.53 -4.97
CA ILE A 203 -20.28 -12.16 -6.13
C ILE A 203 -21.17 -13.36 -6.45
N PRO A 204 -22.50 -13.20 -6.52
CA PRO A 204 -23.42 -14.27 -6.93
C PRO A 204 -23.10 -14.75 -8.35
N ASP A 205 -23.23 -16.06 -8.61
CA ASP A 205 -22.89 -16.64 -9.91
C ASP A 205 -23.74 -16.06 -11.05
N GLU A 206 -25.02 -15.78 -10.81
CA GLU A 206 -25.90 -15.07 -11.76
C GLU A 206 -25.33 -13.71 -12.17
N THR A 207 -24.77 -12.95 -11.22
CA THR A 207 -24.13 -11.66 -11.50
C THR A 207 -22.86 -11.85 -12.33
N LYS A 208 -22.06 -12.88 -12.04
CA LYS A 208 -20.86 -13.20 -12.84
C LYS A 208 -21.24 -13.53 -14.28
N GLU A 209 -22.25 -14.38 -14.48
CA GLU A 209 -22.76 -14.77 -15.80
C GLU A 209 -23.32 -13.58 -16.58
N ALA A 210 -24.05 -12.68 -15.91
CA ALA A 210 -24.56 -11.45 -16.51
C ALA A 210 -23.42 -10.53 -16.96
N VAL A 211 -22.37 -10.35 -16.15
CA VAL A 211 -21.20 -9.55 -16.53
C VAL A 211 -20.46 -10.18 -17.71
N ILE A 212 -20.22 -11.50 -17.70
CA ILE A 212 -19.57 -12.20 -18.83
C ILE A 212 -20.38 -11.99 -20.12
N SER A 213 -21.69 -12.17 -20.04
CA SER A 213 -22.60 -11.99 -21.18
C SER A 213 -22.57 -10.55 -21.70
N PHE A 214 -22.60 -9.56 -20.79
CA PHE A 214 -22.51 -8.15 -21.13
C PHE A 214 -21.17 -7.79 -21.80
N LEU A 215 -20.05 -8.24 -21.24
CA LEU A 215 -18.73 -7.98 -21.81
C LEU A 215 -18.56 -8.67 -23.17
N ASN A 216 -19.15 -9.84 -23.38
CA ASN A 216 -19.19 -10.49 -24.69
C ASN A 216 -19.94 -9.64 -25.74
N LEU A 217 -21.01 -8.95 -25.35
CA LEU A 217 -21.72 -8.01 -26.23
C LEU A 217 -20.92 -6.73 -26.53
N CYS A 218 -19.98 -6.36 -25.65
CA CYS A 218 -19.09 -5.21 -25.86
C CYS A 218 -17.88 -5.56 -26.74
N GLN A 219 -17.64 -6.85 -27.01
CA GLN A 219 -16.52 -7.29 -27.84
C GLN A 219 -16.84 -7.06 -29.33
N SER A 220 -15.90 -6.47 -30.05
CA SER A 220 -16.05 -6.22 -31.48
C SER A 220 -15.68 -7.45 -32.31
N PRO A 221 -16.38 -7.72 -33.44
CA PRO A 221 -15.98 -8.75 -34.39
C PRO A 221 -14.62 -8.49 -35.06
N THR A 222 -14.10 -7.26 -34.99
CA THR A 222 -12.75 -6.90 -35.47
C THR A 222 -11.71 -6.85 -34.35
N GLY A 223 -12.05 -7.35 -33.16
CA GLY A 223 -11.15 -7.44 -32.01
C GLY A 223 -11.20 -6.25 -31.08
N GLY A 224 -10.82 -6.47 -29.82
CA GLY A 224 -10.96 -5.48 -28.75
C GLY A 224 -12.40 -5.35 -28.25
N PHE A 225 -12.58 -4.50 -27.23
CA PHE A 225 -13.87 -4.20 -26.64
C PHE A 225 -14.18 -2.71 -26.74
N GLY A 226 -15.45 -2.38 -26.95
CA GLY A 226 -15.98 -1.03 -26.86
C GLY A 226 -16.43 -0.65 -25.45
N GLY A 227 -16.79 0.62 -25.27
CA GLY A 227 -17.31 1.14 -24.00
C GLY A 227 -18.67 0.56 -23.59
N GLY A 228 -19.44 0.07 -24.56
CA GLY A 228 -20.70 -0.62 -24.42
C GLY A 228 -21.03 -1.40 -25.71
N PRO A 229 -22.16 -2.14 -25.74
CA PRO A 229 -22.55 -2.92 -26.90
C PRO A 229 -22.65 -2.05 -28.17
N PHE A 230 -22.16 -2.58 -29.28
CA PHE A 230 -22.15 -1.91 -30.61
C PHE A 230 -21.26 -0.67 -30.74
N GLN A 231 -20.52 -0.29 -29.70
CA GLN A 231 -19.52 0.79 -29.81
C GLN A 231 -18.21 0.27 -30.40
N TYR A 232 -17.42 1.17 -30.99
CA TYR A 232 -16.11 0.82 -31.54
C TYR A 232 -15.12 0.36 -30.46
N SER A 233 -14.21 -0.54 -30.85
CA SER A 233 -13.13 -1.00 -30.00
C SER A 233 -12.20 0.14 -29.61
N HIS A 234 -11.81 0.14 -28.34
CA HIS A 234 -10.90 1.13 -27.78
C HIS A 234 -10.05 0.47 -26.69
N LEU A 235 -8.77 0.84 -26.57
CA LEU A 235 -7.81 0.21 -25.67
C LEU A 235 -8.18 0.37 -24.19
N ALA A 236 -8.70 1.53 -23.78
CA ALA A 236 -9.20 1.72 -22.42
C ALA A 236 -10.32 0.73 -22.01
N PRO A 237 -11.47 0.62 -22.72
CA PRO A 237 -12.47 -0.39 -22.41
C PRO A 237 -12.01 -1.82 -22.70
N THR A 238 -11.05 -2.04 -23.61
CA THR A 238 -10.40 -3.35 -23.80
C THR A 238 -9.62 -3.77 -22.55
N TYR A 239 -8.82 -2.88 -21.98
CA TYR A 239 -8.14 -3.09 -20.69
C TYR A 239 -9.16 -3.41 -19.59
N ALA A 240 -10.20 -2.60 -19.45
CA ALA A 240 -11.21 -2.78 -18.42
C ALA A 240 -11.97 -4.12 -18.57
N ALA A 241 -12.39 -4.47 -19.79
CA ALA A 241 -13.10 -5.72 -20.06
C ALA A 241 -12.22 -6.95 -19.79
N VAL A 242 -10.98 -6.95 -20.26
CA VAL A 242 -10.04 -8.07 -20.00
C VAL A 242 -9.78 -8.21 -18.50
N ASN A 243 -9.51 -7.10 -17.80
CA ASN A 243 -9.28 -7.12 -16.36
C ASN A 243 -10.53 -7.60 -15.59
N ALA A 244 -11.72 -7.13 -15.95
CA ALA A 244 -12.98 -7.61 -15.39
C ALA A 244 -13.15 -9.13 -15.55
N LEU A 245 -12.86 -9.68 -16.74
CA LEU A 245 -12.92 -11.13 -16.99
C LEU A 245 -11.85 -11.90 -16.19
N VAL A 246 -10.67 -11.31 -15.98
CA VAL A 246 -9.60 -11.87 -15.15
C VAL A 246 -10.04 -11.99 -13.69
N ILE A 247 -10.67 -10.96 -13.12
CA ILE A 247 -11.16 -10.94 -11.73
C ILE A 247 -12.17 -12.07 -11.46
N LEU A 248 -13.01 -12.40 -12.45
CA LEU A 248 -14.00 -13.46 -12.33
C LEU A 248 -13.41 -14.87 -12.19
N GLN A 249 -12.12 -15.04 -12.50
CA GLN A 249 -11.38 -16.28 -12.27
C GLN A 249 -12.11 -17.53 -12.79
N SER A 250 -12.62 -17.49 -14.02
CA SER A 250 -13.35 -18.62 -14.60
C SER A 250 -12.96 -18.89 -16.04
N ASP A 251 -12.89 -20.17 -16.39
CA ASP A 251 -12.58 -20.61 -17.75
C ASP A 251 -13.62 -20.10 -18.75
N VAL A 252 -14.88 -19.93 -18.32
CA VAL A 252 -15.95 -19.35 -19.15
C VAL A 252 -15.65 -17.89 -19.46
N ALA A 253 -15.26 -17.08 -18.46
CA ALA A 253 -14.87 -15.70 -18.67
C ALA A 253 -13.64 -15.57 -19.58
N TYR A 254 -12.65 -16.46 -19.44
CA TYR A 254 -11.45 -16.40 -20.27
C TYR A 254 -11.71 -16.78 -21.73
N LYS A 255 -12.62 -17.73 -21.97
CA LYS A 255 -12.94 -18.23 -23.32
C LYS A 255 -13.59 -17.19 -24.22
N ILE A 256 -14.27 -16.18 -23.67
CA ILE A 256 -14.91 -15.19 -24.52
C ILE A 256 -13.90 -14.28 -25.22
N ILE A 257 -12.67 -14.14 -24.70
CA ILE A 257 -11.67 -13.26 -25.28
C ILE A 257 -11.19 -13.83 -26.63
N ASP A 258 -11.58 -13.19 -27.72
CA ASP A 258 -11.14 -13.51 -29.08
C ASP A 258 -9.70 -13.03 -29.28
N ARG A 259 -8.75 -13.88 -28.89
CA ARG A 259 -7.31 -13.59 -28.90
C ARG A 259 -6.75 -13.27 -30.30
N PRO A 260 -7.09 -14.01 -31.38
CA PRO A 260 -6.65 -13.64 -32.73
C PRO A 260 -7.11 -12.23 -33.14
N ASN A 261 -8.40 -11.92 -32.97
CA ASN A 261 -8.89 -10.59 -33.35
C ASN A 261 -8.38 -9.51 -32.40
N LEU A 262 -8.22 -9.79 -31.11
CA LEU A 262 -7.55 -8.87 -30.18
C LEU A 262 -6.15 -8.50 -30.67
N TYR A 263 -5.33 -9.48 -31.09
CA TYR A 263 -4.02 -9.19 -31.67
C TYR A 263 -4.11 -8.28 -32.91
N HIS A 264 -5.04 -8.56 -33.83
CA HIS A 264 -5.27 -7.71 -35.00
C HIS A 264 -5.66 -6.28 -34.63
N PHE A 265 -6.53 -6.12 -33.64
CA PHE A 265 -6.91 -4.80 -33.12
C PHE A 265 -5.72 -4.06 -32.53
N LEU A 266 -4.90 -4.71 -31.69
CA LEU A 266 -3.70 -4.10 -31.13
C LEU A 266 -2.72 -3.65 -32.22
N MET A 267 -2.50 -4.49 -33.24
CA MET A 267 -1.68 -4.14 -34.40
C MET A 267 -2.26 -2.95 -35.19
N SER A 268 -3.58 -2.83 -35.31
CA SER A 268 -4.23 -1.69 -35.99
C SER A 268 -4.12 -0.36 -35.24
N CYS A 269 -3.91 -0.43 -33.91
CA CYS A 269 -3.70 0.75 -33.06
C CYS A 269 -2.22 1.12 -32.94
N ARG A 270 -1.30 0.25 -33.36
CA ARG A 270 0.14 0.45 -33.22
C ARG A 270 0.68 1.39 -34.29
N ASN A 271 1.34 2.46 -33.86
CA ASN A 271 2.04 3.40 -34.72
C ASN A 271 3.45 2.92 -35.11
N GLU A 272 4.03 3.52 -36.15
CA GLU A 272 5.37 3.18 -36.63
C GLU A 272 6.46 3.40 -35.57
N ASP A 273 6.32 4.44 -34.75
CA ASP A 273 7.25 4.80 -33.68
C ASP A 273 7.16 3.94 -32.41
N GLY A 274 6.24 2.96 -32.39
CA GLY A 274 6.03 2.02 -31.28
C GLY A 274 4.98 2.46 -30.27
N ALA A 275 4.38 3.64 -30.43
CA ALA A 275 3.24 4.09 -29.64
C ALA A 275 1.95 3.36 -30.05
N PHE A 276 0.92 3.47 -29.21
CA PHE A 276 -0.41 2.94 -29.52
C PHE A 276 -1.46 4.06 -29.42
N ALA A 277 -2.25 4.23 -30.47
CA ALA A 277 -3.48 5.01 -30.43
C ALA A 277 -4.53 4.30 -29.58
N LEU A 278 -5.38 5.05 -28.88
CA LEU A 278 -6.42 4.50 -28.00
C LEU A 278 -7.49 3.75 -28.79
N HIS A 279 -7.72 4.12 -30.05
CA HIS A 279 -8.50 3.37 -31.02
C HIS A 279 -8.02 3.73 -32.43
N VAL A 280 -8.55 3.06 -33.47
CA VAL A 280 -8.23 3.41 -34.86
C VAL A 280 -8.64 4.86 -35.12
N GLY A 281 -7.65 5.70 -35.47
CA GLY A 281 -7.85 7.15 -35.67
C GLY A 281 -7.99 7.98 -34.39
N GLY A 282 -7.79 7.39 -33.22
CA GLY A 282 -7.88 8.06 -31.91
C GLY A 282 -6.60 8.79 -31.50
N GLU A 283 -6.62 9.33 -30.28
CA GLU A 283 -5.47 9.97 -29.68
C GLU A 283 -4.37 8.95 -29.31
N VAL A 284 -3.14 9.44 -29.23
CA VAL A 284 -1.96 8.64 -28.88
C VAL A 284 -1.35 9.20 -27.61
N ASP A 285 -1.31 8.38 -26.57
CA ASP A 285 -0.55 8.64 -25.36
C ASP A 285 -0.20 7.33 -24.65
N VAL A 286 0.56 7.42 -23.55
CA VAL A 286 1.07 6.25 -22.84
C VAL A 286 -0.02 5.35 -22.24
N ARG A 287 -1.28 5.83 -22.10
CA ARG A 287 -2.40 4.98 -21.66
C ARG A 287 -2.65 3.88 -22.67
N GLY A 288 -2.69 4.21 -23.97
CA GLY A 288 -2.86 3.24 -25.04
C GLY A 288 -1.80 2.16 -24.98
N THR A 289 -0.56 2.59 -24.83
CA THR A 289 0.59 1.69 -24.71
C THR A 289 0.46 0.75 -23.51
N TYR A 290 0.17 1.27 -22.32
CA TYR A 290 -0.03 0.45 -21.13
C TYR A 290 -1.20 -0.53 -21.28
N CYS A 291 -2.36 -0.07 -21.77
CA CYS A 291 -3.51 -0.91 -22.03
C CYS A 291 -3.17 -2.06 -22.99
N ALA A 292 -2.48 -1.77 -24.10
CA ALA A 292 -2.06 -2.78 -25.08
C ALA A 292 -1.09 -3.81 -24.48
N VAL A 293 -0.09 -3.36 -23.71
CA VAL A 293 0.88 -4.24 -23.05
C VAL A 293 0.21 -5.15 -22.04
N VAL A 294 -0.68 -4.61 -21.19
CA VAL A 294 -1.38 -5.39 -20.16
C VAL A 294 -2.22 -6.48 -20.78
N VAL A 295 -3.10 -6.14 -21.72
CA VAL A 295 -4.01 -7.15 -22.29
C VAL A 295 -3.22 -8.19 -23.08
N ALA A 296 -2.20 -7.78 -23.84
CA ALA A 296 -1.39 -8.72 -24.60
C ALA A 296 -0.61 -9.70 -23.71
N LYS A 297 -0.07 -9.22 -22.58
CA LYS A 297 0.66 -10.05 -21.61
C LYS A 297 -0.28 -11.00 -20.87
N LEU A 298 -1.41 -10.51 -20.35
CA LEU A 298 -2.39 -11.34 -19.65
C LEU A 298 -2.94 -12.44 -20.55
N THR A 299 -3.26 -12.12 -21.81
CA THR A 299 -3.87 -13.08 -22.73
C THR A 299 -2.84 -13.89 -23.53
N GLY A 300 -1.55 -13.78 -23.24
CA GLY A 300 -0.49 -14.55 -23.91
C GLY A 300 -0.47 -14.36 -25.42
N ILE A 301 -0.60 -13.11 -25.90
CA ILE A 301 -0.51 -12.73 -27.32
C ILE A 301 0.59 -11.68 -27.57
N ALA A 302 1.36 -11.32 -26.54
CA ALA A 302 2.49 -10.43 -26.67
C ALA A 302 3.62 -11.07 -27.49
N ASP A 303 4.16 -10.35 -28.47
CA ASP A 303 5.34 -10.76 -29.24
C ASP A 303 6.28 -9.57 -29.52
N GLN A 304 7.42 -9.86 -30.16
CA GLN A 304 8.43 -8.85 -30.50
C GLN A 304 7.94 -7.84 -31.55
N LYS A 305 7.07 -8.27 -32.48
CA LYS A 305 6.58 -7.42 -33.57
C LYS A 305 5.64 -6.35 -33.00
N LEU A 306 4.73 -6.76 -32.14
CA LEU A 306 3.73 -5.92 -31.51
C LEU A 306 4.39 -4.80 -30.69
N PHE A 307 5.45 -5.11 -29.93
CA PHE A 307 6.08 -4.14 -29.03
C PHE A 307 7.44 -3.60 -29.48
N SER A 308 7.78 -3.79 -30.76
CA SER A 308 8.99 -3.19 -31.34
C SER A 308 8.96 -1.66 -31.19
N GLY A 309 10.04 -1.04 -30.71
CA GLY A 309 10.14 0.42 -30.53
C GLY A 309 9.28 1.02 -29.39
N THR A 310 8.40 0.23 -28.77
CA THR A 310 7.49 0.72 -27.73
C THR A 310 8.25 1.25 -26.51
N SER A 311 9.31 0.56 -26.08
CA SER A 311 10.10 1.02 -24.93
C SER A 311 10.82 2.34 -25.22
N GLU A 312 11.36 2.50 -26.43
CA GLU A 312 12.04 3.69 -26.91
C GLU A 312 11.08 4.88 -26.97
N TRP A 313 9.83 4.65 -27.37
CA TRP A 313 8.80 5.69 -27.35
C TRP A 313 8.40 6.11 -25.93
N ILE A 314 8.16 5.14 -25.03
CA ILE A 314 7.82 5.44 -23.62
C ILE A 314 8.93 6.28 -22.97
N LEU A 315 10.20 5.95 -23.21
CA LEU A 315 11.34 6.66 -22.62
C LEU A 315 11.41 8.14 -23.03
N LYS A 316 10.94 8.50 -24.23
CA LYS A 316 10.81 9.91 -24.66
C LYS A 316 9.77 10.70 -23.86
N CYS A 317 8.88 10.01 -23.14
CA CYS A 317 7.87 10.64 -22.32
C CYS A 317 8.37 10.96 -20.90
N GLN A 318 9.57 10.51 -20.50
CA GLN A 318 10.15 10.93 -19.22
C GLN A 318 10.56 12.41 -19.28
N THR A 319 10.10 13.20 -18.33
CA THR A 319 10.27 14.66 -18.35
C THR A 319 11.47 15.10 -17.50
N TYR A 320 11.81 16.40 -17.58
CA TYR A 320 12.83 17.00 -16.71
C TYR A 320 12.48 16.90 -15.22
N GLU A 321 11.19 16.77 -14.87
CA GLU A 321 10.75 16.66 -13.49
C GLU A 321 11.11 15.29 -12.89
N GLY A 322 11.25 14.26 -13.75
CA GLY A 322 11.60 12.89 -13.40
C GLY A 322 10.49 11.88 -13.64
N GLY A 323 9.22 12.29 -13.56
CA GLY A 323 8.05 11.48 -13.94
C GLY A 323 7.86 11.38 -15.45
N PHE A 324 6.78 10.73 -15.88
CA PHE A 324 6.42 10.63 -17.30
C PHE A 324 5.15 11.41 -17.61
N ALA A 325 5.11 11.96 -18.83
CA ALA A 325 3.95 12.60 -19.41
C ALA A 325 3.18 11.67 -20.34
N GLY A 326 2.02 12.12 -20.82
CA GLY A 326 1.19 11.33 -21.75
C GLY A 326 1.89 11.12 -23.10
N THR A 327 2.55 12.17 -23.57
CA THR A 327 3.34 12.19 -24.81
C THR A 327 4.65 12.96 -24.57
N PRO A 328 5.65 12.83 -25.45
CA PRO A 328 6.92 13.55 -25.28
C PRO A 328 6.74 15.06 -25.15
N ASN A 329 7.56 15.68 -24.29
CA ASN A 329 7.60 17.13 -24.02
C ASN A 329 6.36 17.72 -23.32
N GLN A 330 5.57 16.90 -22.63
CA GLN A 330 4.46 17.34 -21.77
C GLN A 330 4.84 17.25 -20.28
N GLU A 331 3.96 17.72 -19.40
CA GLU A 331 4.14 17.71 -17.94
C GLU A 331 4.08 16.29 -17.35
N ALA A 332 4.90 16.00 -16.34
CA ALA A 332 4.86 14.70 -15.66
C ALA A 332 3.56 14.55 -14.87
N HIS A 333 2.91 13.39 -14.96
CA HIS A 333 1.62 13.13 -14.31
C HIS A 333 1.55 11.72 -13.75
N GLY A 334 0.96 11.55 -12.56
CA GLY A 334 0.93 10.27 -11.83
C GLY A 334 0.36 9.12 -12.65
N GLY A 335 -0.81 9.32 -13.26
CA GLY A 335 -1.43 8.30 -14.12
C GLY A 335 -0.57 7.91 -15.32
N TYR A 336 0.06 8.88 -16.01
CA TYR A 336 0.92 8.59 -17.16
C TYR A 336 2.25 7.96 -16.73
N THR A 337 2.79 8.39 -15.58
CA THR A 337 3.97 7.83 -14.94
C THR A 337 3.76 6.37 -14.58
N PHE A 338 2.61 6.03 -14.01
CA PHE A 338 2.24 4.64 -13.75
C PHE A 338 2.16 3.83 -15.03
N CYS A 339 1.40 4.30 -16.03
CA CYS A 339 1.27 3.61 -17.31
C CYS A 339 2.64 3.36 -17.96
N ALA A 340 3.53 4.36 -17.95
CA ALA A 340 4.88 4.26 -18.49
C ALA A 340 5.73 3.23 -17.75
N LEU A 341 5.85 3.36 -16.42
CA LEU A 341 6.70 2.49 -15.62
C LEU A 341 6.19 1.05 -15.64
N ALA A 342 4.89 0.84 -15.45
CA ALA A 342 4.28 -0.48 -15.48
C ALA A 342 4.43 -1.17 -16.85
N ALA A 343 4.25 -0.42 -17.96
CA ALA A 343 4.50 -0.96 -19.30
C ALA A 343 5.97 -1.35 -19.50
N LEU A 344 6.91 -0.50 -19.08
CA LEU A 344 8.34 -0.82 -19.13
C LEU A 344 8.68 -2.07 -18.30
N THR A 345 8.12 -2.20 -17.09
CA THR A 345 8.29 -3.39 -16.24
C THR A 345 7.77 -4.66 -16.93
N LEU A 346 6.59 -4.61 -17.57
CA LEU A 346 6.04 -5.77 -18.30
C LEU A 346 6.84 -6.15 -19.54
N LEU A 347 7.53 -5.18 -20.14
CA LEU A 347 8.43 -5.37 -21.28
C LEU A 347 9.86 -5.75 -20.85
N GLY A 348 10.18 -5.73 -19.55
CA GLY A 348 11.53 -5.97 -19.03
C GLY A 348 12.52 -4.88 -19.44
N GLN A 349 12.05 -3.64 -19.56
CA GLN A 349 12.80 -2.46 -20.03
C GLN A 349 12.85 -1.35 -18.98
N GLU A 350 12.46 -1.63 -17.73
CA GLU A 350 12.42 -0.64 -16.65
C GLU A 350 13.80 -0.03 -16.34
N SER A 351 14.88 -0.77 -16.58
CA SER A 351 16.27 -0.31 -16.36
C SER A 351 16.71 0.81 -17.28
N LYS A 352 15.98 1.06 -18.38
CA LYS A 352 16.30 2.13 -19.34
C LYS A 352 15.85 3.51 -18.85
N CYS A 353 14.93 3.60 -17.87
CA CYS A 353 14.47 4.89 -17.36
C CYS A 353 15.48 5.52 -16.39
N ASN A 354 15.46 6.84 -16.25
CA ASN A 354 16.20 7.51 -15.20
C ASN A 354 15.50 7.29 -13.85
N ILE A 355 15.78 6.16 -13.21
CA ILE A 355 15.11 5.71 -11.99
C ILE A 355 15.30 6.68 -10.81
N ARG A 356 16.47 7.32 -10.71
CA ARG A 356 16.77 8.28 -9.63
C ARG A 356 15.86 9.50 -9.71
N CYS A 357 15.73 10.07 -10.91
CA CYS A 357 14.86 11.23 -11.11
C CYS A 357 13.40 10.84 -10.90
N LEU A 358 13.00 9.64 -11.35
CA LEU A 358 11.66 9.12 -11.16
C LEU A 358 11.30 8.93 -9.67
N LEU A 359 12.18 8.29 -8.88
CA LEU A 359 11.99 8.12 -7.45
C LEU A 359 11.86 9.48 -6.75
N ARG A 360 12.79 10.41 -7.04
CA ARG A 360 12.71 11.77 -6.50
C ARG A 360 11.38 12.43 -6.82
N TRP A 361 10.95 12.36 -8.09
CA TRP A 361 9.68 12.94 -8.51
C TRP A 361 8.51 12.33 -7.77
N ALA A 362 8.39 10.98 -7.75
CA ALA A 362 7.29 10.26 -7.13
C ALA A 362 7.19 10.54 -5.63
N SER A 363 8.31 10.52 -4.89
CA SER A 363 8.33 10.83 -3.44
C SER A 363 7.88 12.25 -3.14
N ASN A 364 8.08 13.21 -4.05
CA ASN A 364 7.62 14.59 -3.88
C ASN A 364 6.15 14.81 -4.26
N ARG A 365 5.41 13.74 -4.61
CA ARG A 365 3.97 13.80 -4.90
C ARG A 365 3.10 13.46 -3.69
N GLN A 366 3.68 12.93 -2.61
CA GLN A 366 2.93 12.76 -1.37
C GLN A 366 2.83 14.11 -0.65
N MET A 367 1.61 14.47 -0.27
CA MET A 367 1.30 15.76 0.32
C MET A 367 1.62 15.75 1.81
N LYS A 368 2.40 16.75 2.26
CA LYS A 368 2.94 16.80 3.63
C LYS A 368 1.86 17.00 4.70
N PHE A 369 0.78 17.70 4.37
CA PHE A 369 -0.32 17.92 5.30
C PHE A 369 -1.36 16.81 5.21
N GLU A 370 -1.88 16.55 4.01
CA GLU A 370 -3.02 15.67 3.78
C GLU A 370 -2.65 14.19 3.92
N GLY A 371 -1.43 13.79 3.58
CA GLY A 371 -0.96 12.40 3.57
C GLY A 371 -1.26 11.64 2.28
N GLY A 372 -2.26 12.10 1.51
CA GLY A 372 -2.55 11.60 0.17
C GLY A 372 -1.55 12.05 -0.90
N PHE A 373 -1.84 11.75 -2.16
CA PHE A 373 -0.98 12.14 -3.29
C PHE A 373 -1.63 13.18 -4.20
N GLN A 374 -0.82 14.08 -4.75
CA GLN A 374 -1.17 14.89 -5.92
C GLN A 374 -0.74 14.19 -7.22
N GLY A 375 -1.48 14.44 -8.30
CA GLY A 375 -1.13 13.91 -9.62
C GLY A 375 0.09 14.55 -10.25
N ARG A 376 0.33 15.83 -9.94
CA ARG A 376 1.34 16.69 -10.56
C ARG A 376 1.81 17.74 -9.57
N THR A 377 2.98 18.30 -9.81
CA THR A 377 3.56 19.38 -9.00
C THR A 377 2.57 20.55 -8.88
N ASN A 378 2.39 21.09 -7.66
CA ASN A 378 1.50 22.24 -7.40
C ASN A 378 0.01 22.03 -7.75
N LYS A 379 -0.48 20.79 -7.70
CA LYS A 379 -1.91 20.46 -7.80
C LYS A 379 -2.41 19.88 -6.49
N LEU A 380 -3.72 19.89 -6.29
CA LEU A 380 -4.33 19.40 -5.06
C LEU A 380 -4.15 17.89 -4.89
N VAL A 381 -4.23 17.42 -3.65
CA VAL A 381 -4.40 16.00 -3.31
C VAL A 381 -5.63 15.41 -3.99
N ASP A 382 -5.60 14.12 -4.34
CA ASP A 382 -6.75 13.37 -4.85
C ASP A 382 -6.60 11.87 -4.54
N GLY A 383 -7.68 11.27 -4.03
CA GLY A 383 -7.79 9.88 -3.60
C GLY A 383 -7.44 8.85 -4.67
N CYS A 384 -7.65 9.12 -5.97
CA CYS A 384 -7.30 8.16 -7.02
C CYS A 384 -5.78 8.02 -7.20
N TYR A 385 -5.00 9.06 -6.90
CA TYR A 385 -3.54 8.99 -6.97
C TYR A 385 -2.93 8.13 -5.86
N SER A 386 -3.73 7.72 -4.87
CA SER A 386 -3.32 6.68 -3.91
C SER A 386 -2.87 5.40 -4.63
N PHE A 387 -3.51 5.03 -5.73
CA PHE A 387 -3.01 3.97 -6.59
C PHE A 387 -1.99 4.49 -7.62
N TRP A 388 -2.34 5.50 -8.43
CA TRP A 388 -1.50 5.90 -9.56
C TRP A 388 -0.10 6.37 -9.16
N GLN A 389 0.06 7.00 -7.98
CA GLN A 389 1.37 7.34 -7.44
C GLN A 389 1.87 6.25 -6.49
N GLY A 390 1.02 5.75 -5.58
CA GLY A 390 1.41 4.74 -4.59
C GLY A 390 1.97 3.47 -5.22
N ALA A 391 1.38 3.00 -6.32
CA ALA A 391 1.82 1.79 -7.02
C ALA A 391 3.16 1.96 -7.76
N LEU A 392 3.68 3.19 -7.92
CA LEU A 392 5.03 3.39 -8.43
C LEU A 392 6.07 2.81 -7.47
N PHE A 393 5.85 2.92 -6.17
CA PHE A 393 6.86 2.56 -5.17
C PHE A 393 7.17 1.06 -5.12
N PRO A 394 6.19 0.14 -5.18
CA PRO A 394 6.49 -1.28 -5.37
C PRO A 394 7.31 -1.55 -6.64
N LEU A 395 6.97 -0.91 -7.78
CA LEU A 395 7.70 -1.09 -9.04
C LEU A 395 9.14 -0.58 -8.95
N LEU A 396 9.32 0.60 -8.37
CA LEU A 396 10.62 1.20 -8.08
C LEU A 396 11.42 0.31 -7.13
N HIS A 397 10.79 -0.17 -6.06
CA HIS A 397 11.43 -1.03 -5.06
C HIS A 397 11.94 -2.32 -5.69
N PHE A 398 11.11 -3.04 -6.46
CA PHE A 398 11.54 -4.25 -7.17
C PHE A 398 12.67 -3.99 -8.16
N HIS A 399 12.67 -2.83 -8.83
CA HIS A 399 13.74 -2.48 -9.75
C HIS A 399 15.06 -2.17 -9.00
N LEU A 400 14.99 -1.32 -7.97
CA LEU A 400 16.14 -0.94 -7.16
C LEU A 400 16.74 -2.13 -6.40
N ALA A 401 15.92 -3.10 -5.98
CA ALA A 401 16.36 -4.32 -5.31
C ALA A 401 17.20 -5.22 -6.23
N LYS A 402 17.00 -5.15 -7.56
CA LYS A 402 17.84 -5.87 -8.55
C LYS A 402 19.17 -5.17 -8.80
N SER A 403 19.37 -3.94 -8.31
CA SER A 403 20.57 -3.16 -8.55
C SER A 403 21.55 -3.31 -7.39
N ASP A 404 22.75 -3.81 -7.69
CA ASP A 404 23.86 -3.94 -6.73
C ASP A 404 24.18 -2.64 -5.98
N GLN A 405 23.89 -1.49 -6.60
CA GLN A 405 24.14 -0.18 -6.00
C GLN A 405 23.15 0.21 -4.89
N TYR A 406 21.91 -0.26 -4.93
CA TYR A 406 20.84 0.24 -4.04
C TYR A 406 20.23 -0.82 -3.14
N SER A 407 20.42 -2.11 -3.46
CA SER A 407 19.78 -3.22 -2.76
C SER A 407 19.99 -3.19 -1.24
N GLU A 408 21.19 -2.86 -0.76
CA GLU A 408 21.51 -2.77 0.67
C GLU A 408 20.85 -1.58 1.39
N ALA A 409 20.47 -0.53 0.66
CA ALA A 409 19.88 0.69 1.21
C ALA A 409 18.35 0.65 1.26
N LEU A 410 17.72 -0.39 0.69
CA LEU A 410 16.27 -0.51 0.65
C LEU A 410 15.74 -1.09 1.96
N ASP A 411 14.75 -0.42 2.52
CA ASP A 411 13.98 -0.95 3.65
C ASP A 411 13.05 -2.07 3.17
N VAL A 412 13.26 -3.29 3.66
CA VAL A 412 12.45 -4.45 3.30
C VAL A 412 11.09 -4.48 4.01
N GLU A 413 10.87 -3.61 4.99
CA GLU A 413 9.63 -3.53 5.75
C GLU A 413 8.74 -2.36 5.31
N ARG A 414 9.25 -1.44 4.49
CA ARG A 414 8.52 -0.22 4.09
C ARG A 414 8.71 0.14 2.62
N TRP A 415 7.65 0.67 2.02
CA TRP A 415 7.74 1.37 0.74
C TRP A 415 8.40 2.73 0.91
N LEU A 416 8.92 3.27 -0.19
CA LEU A 416 9.62 4.57 -0.21
C LEU A 416 8.66 5.78 -0.21
N PHE A 417 7.53 5.63 0.50
CA PHE A 417 6.54 6.66 0.81
C PHE A 417 5.94 6.40 2.19
N ASN A 418 5.22 7.38 2.74
CA ASN A 418 4.57 7.23 4.03
C ASN A 418 3.25 6.45 3.89
N GLN A 419 3.29 5.16 4.22
CA GLN A 419 2.15 4.25 4.08
C GLN A 419 1.01 4.61 5.04
N GLU A 420 1.32 4.92 6.30
CA GLU A 420 0.34 5.20 7.34
C GLU A 420 -0.41 6.51 7.04
N ALA A 421 0.31 7.56 6.61
CA ALA A 421 -0.32 8.83 6.22
C ALA A 421 -1.29 8.67 5.03
N LEU A 422 -0.96 7.79 4.07
CA LEU A 422 -1.86 7.50 2.96
C LEU A 422 -3.12 6.75 3.44
N GLN A 423 -2.95 5.78 4.34
CA GLN A 423 -4.08 5.05 4.92
C GLN A 423 -4.99 5.97 5.73
N GLU A 424 -4.41 6.86 6.55
CA GLU A 424 -5.16 7.87 7.30
C GLU A 424 -5.96 8.80 6.37
N TYR A 425 -5.34 9.32 5.29
CA TYR A 425 -6.02 10.14 4.31
C TYR A 425 -7.23 9.43 3.70
N LEU A 426 -7.07 8.17 3.31
CA LEU A 426 -8.14 7.40 2.69
C LEU A 426 -9.27 7.06 3.67
N LEU A 427 -8.92 6.60 4.87
CA LEU A 427 -9.87 6.14 5.87
C LEU A 427 -10.61 7.31 6.55
N VAL A 428 -9.95 8.46 6.75
CA VAL A 428 -10.58 9.61 7.42
C VAL A 428 -11.22 10.57 6.41
N CYS A 429 -10.56 10.87 5.30
CA CYS A 429 -10.97 11.98 4.42
C CYS A 429 -11.71 11.52 3.16
N CYS A 430 -11.53 10.27 2.73
CA CYS A 430 -11.98 9.83 1.40
C CYS A 430 -13.15 8.84 1.41
N GLN A 431 -13.78 8.59 2.56
CA GLN A 431 -14.94 7.70 2.64
C GLN A 431 -16.25 8.50 2.60
N HIS A 432 -17.21 8.02 1.81
CA HIS A 432 -18.57 8.54 1.87
C HIS A 432 -19.40 7.77 2.90
N PRO A 433 -20.19 8.43 3.77
CA PRO A 433 -20.94 7.77 4.86
C PRO A 433 -21.89 6.65 4.41
N PHE A 434 -22.39 6.74 3.17
CA PHE A 434 -23.30 5.75 2.57
C PHE A 434 -22.60 4.73 1.67
N GLY A 435 -21.26 4.64 1.72
CA GLY A 435 -20.44 3.72 0.92
C GLY A 435 -19.79 4.38 -0.30
N GLY A 436 -18.69 3.78 -0.78
CA GLY A 436 -17.86 4.34 -1.84
C GLY A 436 -16.80 5.32 -1.32
N LEU A 437 -15.74 5.50 -2.10
CA LEU A 437 -14.71 6.51 -1.87
C LEU A 437 -14.82 7.65 -2.89
N LEU A 438 -14.09 8.72 -2.63
CA LEU A 438 -14.15 9.99 -3.34
C LEU A 438 -12.75 10.56 -3.61
N ASP A 439 -12.67 11.62 -4.40
CA ASP A 439 -11.44 12.40 -4.67
C ASP A 439 -10.87 13.01 -3.36
N LYS A 440 -11.62 13.94 -2.77
CA LYS A 440 -11.31 14.65 -1.52
C LYS A 440 -12.61 15.12 -0.85
N PRO A 441 -12.61 15.48 0.43
CA PRO A 441 -13.80 15.99 1.12
C PRO A 441 -14.59 17.02 0.31
N GLY A 442 -15.92 16.88 0.32
CA GLY A 442 -16.83 17.74 -0.45
C GLY A 442 -17.02 17.34 -1.93
N ARG A 443 -16.29 16.35 -2.45
CA ARG A 443 -16.53 15.76 -3.78
C ARG A 443 -17.50 14.57 -3.69
N PRO A 444 -18.29 14.31 -4.75
CA PRO A 444 -19.18 13.16 -4.78
C PRO A 444 -18.37 11.85 -4.79
N ARG A 445 -18.97 10.79 -4.26
CA ARG A 445 -18.47 9.42 -4.44
C ARG A 445 -18.67 8.94 -5.88
N ASP A 446 -17.80 8.04 -6.34
CA ASP A 446 -17.97 7.33 -7.60
C ASP A 446 -17.19 6.00 -7.60
N PHE A 447 -17.42 5.16 -8.63
CA PHE A 447 -16.78 3.85 -8.72
C PHE A 447 -15.29 3.93 -9.05
N TYR A 448 -14.86 4.98 -9.75
CA TYR A 448 -13.46 5.18 -10.12
C TYR A 448 -12.62 5.44 -8.86
N HIS A 449 -12.98 6.42 -8.04
CA HIS A 449 -12.31 6.73 -6.78
C HIS A 449 -12.46 5.59 -5.75
N THR A 450 -13.60 4.90 -5.74
CA THR A 450 -13.77 3.68 -4.93
C THR A 450 -12.74 2.62 -5.29
N CYS A 451 -12.59 2.31 -6.58
CA CYS A 451 -11.62 1.34 -7.05
C CYS A 451 -10.19 1.76 -6.71
N TYR A 452 -9.76 2.94 -7.16
CA TYR A 452 -8.36 3.34 -7.01
C TYR A 452 -7.98 3.75 -5.59
N GLY A 453 -8.92 4.24 -4.79
CA GLY A 453 -8.71 4.46 -3.36
C GLY A 453 -8.47 3.15 -2.62
N LEU A 454 -9.29 2.12 -2.87
CA LEU A 454 -9.09 0.79 -2.29
C LEU A 454 -7.80 0.12 -2.82
N SER A 455 -7.50 0.24 -4.11
CA SER A 455 -6.24 -0.25 -4.67
C SER A 455 -5.03 0.42 -4.00
N GLY A 456 -5.08 1.74 -3.80
CA GLY A 456 -4.04 2.49 -3.07
C GLY A 456 -3.92 2.08 -1.61
N LEU A 457 -5.04 1.84 -0.93
CA LEU A 457 -5.07 1.34 0.45
C LEU A 457 -4.40 -0.03 0.54
N SER A 458 -4.72 -0.95 -0.39
CA SER A 458 -4.08 -2.26 -0.49
C SER A 458 -2.57 -2.13 -0.71
N ILE A 459 -2.11 -1.25 -1.62
CA ILE A 459 -0.66 -1.01 -1.83
C ILE A 459 0.01 -0.51 -0.53
N ALA A 460 -0.64 0.38 0.21
CA ALA A 460 -0.09 0.92 1.46
C ALA A 460 -0.06 -0.11 2.60
N GLN A 461 -0.94 -1.11 2.58
CA GLN A 461 -1.02 -2.13 3.62
C GLN A 461 0.01 -3.25 3.45
N HIS A 462 0.42 -3.55 2.22
CA HIS A 462 1.20 -4.75 1.91
C HIS A 462 2.59 -4.41 1.34
N VAL A 463 3.63 -4.64 2.14
CA VAL A 463 5.03 -4.52 1.72
C VAL A 463 5.60 -5.88 1.35
N ASN A 464 6.29 -5.96 0.20
CA ASN A 464 6.91 -7.19 -0.31
C ASN A 464 5.97 -8.41 -0.48
N GLY A 465 4.67 -8.15 -0.56
CA GLY A 465 3.63 -9.17 -0.73
C GLY A 465 3.67 -10.24 0.36
N VAL A 466 3.30 -11.48 0.01
CA VAL A 466 3.18 -12.62 0.93
C VAL A 466 4.53 -13.06 1.52
N VAL A 467 5.67 -12.63 0.96
CA VAL A 467 7.01 -13.14 1.32
C VAL A 467 7.41 -12.77 2.75
N SER A 468 6.96 -11.61 3.25
CA SER A 468 7.21 -11.18 4.63
C SER A 468 6.07 -11.55 5.60
N GLY A 469 4.86 -11.80 5.08
CA GLY A 469 3.67 -12.08 5.90
C GLY A 469 3.27 -10.95 6.87
N ARG A 470 3.86 -9.76 6.77
CA ARG A 470 3.54 -8.60 7.62
C ARG A 470 2.78 -7.55 6.81
N THR A 471 1.67 -7.10 7.38
CA THR A 471 0.88 -5.98 6.88
C THR A 471 1.01 -4.78 7.80
N SER A 472 1.03 -3.58 7.21
CA SER A 472 0.93 -2.32 7.96
C SER A 472 -0.51 -1.83 7.85
N VAL A 473 -1.36 -2.16 8.83
CA VAL A 473 -2.78 -1.81 8.82
C VAL A 473 -3.02 -0.71 9.87
N VAL A 474 -3.47 0.46 9.41
CA VAL A 474 -3.88 1.56 10.30
C VAL A 474 -5.31 1.34 10.81
N GLY A 475 -5.52 1.55 12.11
CA GLY A 475 -6.81 1.38 12.78
C GLY A 475 -7.12 -0.09 13.08
N SER A 476 -8.39 -0.46 12.94
CA SER A 476 -8.82 -1.85 13.15
C SER A 476 -8.16 -2.83 12.16
N PRO A 477 -7.76 -4.04 12.60
CA PRO A 477 -7.32 -5.10 11.69
C PRO A 477 -8.33 -5.45 10.59
N ASN A 478 -9.62 -5.17 10.82
CA ASN A 478 -10.68 -5.38 9.82
C ASN A 478 -10.59 -4.43 8.61
N ASN A 479 -9.69 -3.44 8.64
CA ASN A 479 -9.40 -2.55 7.52
C ASN A 479 -8.53 -3.21 6.45
N GLU A 480 -7.90 -4.34 6.73
CA GLU A 480 -7.03 -5.04 5.79
C GLU A 480 -7.77 -5.45 4.52
N LEU A 481 -7.21 -5.09 3.36
CA LEU A 481 -7.73 -5.48 2.04
C LEU A 481 -6.96 -6.68 1.49
N ALA A 482 -7.51 -7.33 0.47
CA ALA A 482 -6.72 -8.29 -0.30
C ALA A 482 -5.57 -7.58 -1.04
N LEU A 483 -4.47 -8.31 -1.23
CA LEU A 483 -3.30 -7.85 -1.97
C LEU A 483 -3.60 -7.64 -3.46
N THR A 484 -3.39 -6.42 -3.95
CA THR A 484 -3.40 -6.10 -5.39
C THR A 484 -2.02 -6.26 -6.02
N HIS A 485 -1.96 -6.74 -7.26
CA HIS A 485 -0.75 -6.80 -8.07
C HIS A 485 -0.40 -5.39 -8.58
N PRO A 486 0.77 -4.82 -8.24
CA PRO A 486 1.07 -3.41 -8.48
C PRO A 486 1.14 -3.02 -9.96
N VAL A 487 1.52 -3.96 -10.85
CA VAL A 487 1.60 -3.71 -12.29
C VAL A 487 0.24 -3.75 -13.00
N TYR A 488 -0.65 -4.67 -12.61
CA TYR A 488 -1.90 -4.94 -13.33
C TYR A 488 -3.13 -4.31 -12.68
N ASN A 489 -3.04 -3.96 -11.39
CA ASN A 489 -4.14 -3.59 -10.51
C ASN A 489 -5.28 -4.63 -10.49
N LEU A 490 -4.92 -5.84 -10.09
CA LEU A 490 -5.74 -7.04 -10.04
C LEU A 490 -5.29 -7.89 -8.86
N GLY A 491 -6.16 -8.68 -8.26
CA GLY A 491 -5.75 -9.67 -7.26
C GLY A 491 -4.64 -10.58 -7.79
N VAL A 492 -3.61 -10.84 -6.97
CA VAL A 492 -2.45 -11.65 -7.38
C VAL A 492 -2.87 -13.04 -7.88
N ASN A 493 -3.84 -13.67 -7.20
CA ASN A 493 -4.40 -14.95 -7.61
C ASN A 493 -5.10 -14.90 -8.97
N ALA A 494 -5.84 -13.81 -9.25
CA ALA A 494 -6.52 -13.63 -10.53
C ALA A 494 -5.51 -13.52 -11.69
N VAL A 495 -4.45 -12.72 -11.50
CA VAL A 495 -3.34 -12.60 -12.47
C VAL A 495 -2.69 -13.96 -12.73
N MET A 496 -2.29 -14.67 -11.67
CA MET A 496 -1.62 -15.96 -11.80
C MET A 496 -2.48 -17.00 -12.51
N ARG A 497 -3.78 -17.06 -12.18
CA ARG A 497 -4.72 -17.98 -12.83
C ARG A 497 -4.91 -17.65 -14.30
N ALA A 498 -5.05 -16.38 -14.67
CA ALA A 498 -5.18 -15.96 -16.06
C ALA A 498 -3.93 -16.30 -16.87
N LEU A 499 -2.74 -15.95 -16.37
CA LEU A 499 -1.47 -16.27 -17.04
C LEU A 499 -1.31 -17.78 -17.27
N ASN A 500 -1.58 -18.61 -16.24
CA ASN A 500 -1.55 -20.06 -16.37
C ASN A 500 -2.53 -20.56 -17.43
N TYR A 501 -3.76 -20.02 -17.44
CA TYR A 501 -4.78 -20.41 -18.39
C TYR A 501 -4.38 -20.10 -19.84
N PHE A 502 -3.93 -18.88 -20.13
CA PHE A 502 -3.62 -18.46 -21.50
C PHE A 502 -2.29 -19.04 -22.01
N ASN A 503 -1.27 -19.16 -21.14
CA ASN A 503 0.01 -19.78 -21.51
C ASN A 503 -0.12 -21.28 -21.81
N SER A 504 -1.10 -21.97 -21.19
CA SER A 504 -1.40 -23.38 -21.52
C SER A 504 -2.03 -23.56 -22.92
N LYS A 505 -2.42 -22.46 -23.58
CA LYS A 505 -3.12 -22.46 -24.89
C LYS A 505 -2.45 -21.45 -25.82
N PRO A 506 -1.19 -21.64 -26.24
CA PRO A 506 -0.52 -20.69 -27.12
C PRO A 506 -1.31 -20.50 -28.42
N LEU A 507 -1.43 -19.26 -28.90
CA LEU A 507 -1.91 -19.03 -30.27
C LEU A 507 -0.90 -19.69 -31.21
N ARG A 508 -1.38 -20.54 -32.11
CA ARG A 508 -0.56 -21.02 -33.22
C ARG A 508 -0.37 -19.83 -34.15
N THR A 509 0.82 -19.26 -34.14
CA THR A 509 1.25 -18.15 -35.01
C THR A 509 1.29 -18.56 -36.46
#